data_AF-A0A846PNJ3-F1
#
_entry.id   AF-A0A846PNJ3-F1
#
_cell.length_a   1.000
_cell.length_b   1.000
_cell.length_c   1.000
_cell.angle_alpha   90.00
_cell.angle_beta   90.00
_cell.angle_gamma   90.00
#
_symmetry.space_group_name_H-M   'P 1'
#
loop_
_entity.id
_entity.type
_entity.pdbx_description
1 polymer ?
#
loop_
_entity_poly.entity_id
_entity_poly.type
_entity_poly.pdbx_seq_one_letter_code
_entity_poly.pdbx_strand_id
1 'polypeptide(L)'
;REAAERLKNFYIDMRSLYSGEETVAITLRQNEALMRLAEAAAKIRLSDKVEISDAERAISIMRFSIQELGYDYETGKIDIDRTEGVSASQRSKIHTILDIIDMLEKKIGKPVPKEEIVAAAEDQGIKAGTAEELLRRLKAEGSIFEPKLNYIERIR
;
A
#
# COMPACT_ATOMS: atom_id res chain seq x y z
N ARG A 1 2.59 5.65 33.69
CA ARG A 1 1.51 4.69 33.36
C ARG A 1 0.57 5.30 32.32
N GLU A 2 0.09 6.53 32.53
CA GLU A 2 -0.75 7.28 31.59
C GLU A 2 -0.16 7.39 30.17
N ALA A 3 1.14 7.71 30.04
CA ALA A 3 1.79 7.79 28.72
C ALA A 3 1.73 6.46 27.94
N ALA A 4 2.02 5.33 28.61
CA ALA A 4 1.97 4.01 27.98
C ALA A 4 0.56 3.62 27.55
N GLU A 5 -0.44 3.94 28.38
CA GLU A 5 -1.85 3.72 28.07
C GLU A 5 -2.30 4.58 26.88
N ARG A 6 -1.83 5.84 26.82
CA ARG A 6 -2.13 6.74 25.70
C ARG A 6 -1.58 6.24 24.37
N LEU A 7 -0.34 5.75 24.35
CA LEU A 7 0.29 5.14 23.16
C LEU A 7 -0.45 3.85 22.74
N LYS A 8 -0.80 2.99 23.71
CA LYS A 8 -1.54 1.76 23.48
C LYS A 8 -2.91 2.03 22.87
N ASN A 9 -3.66 2.99 23.42
CA ASN A 9 -4.99 3.34 22.91
C ASN A 9 -4.89 3.86 21.47
N PHE A 10 -3.93 4.73 21.18
CA PHE A 10 -3.70 5.19 19.81
C PHE A 10 -3.41 4.03 18.83
N TYR A 11 -2.58 3.06 19.23
CA TYR A 11 -2.32 1.88 18.40
C TYR A 11 -3.59 1.04 18.15
N ILE A 12 -4.41 0.82 19.18
CA ILE A 12 -5.67 0.07 19.06
C ILE A 12 -6.66 0.82 18.14
N ASP A 13 -6.80 2.13 18.33
CA ASP A 13 -7.67 2.99 17.52
C ASP A 13 -7.25 2.96 16.05
N MET A 14 -5.94 3.09 15.76
CA MET A 14 -5.44 3.00 14.40
C MET A 14 -5.66 1.62 13.78
N ARG A 15 -5.58 0.55 14.59
CA ARG A 15 -5.79 -0.83 14.14
C ARG A 15 -7.28 -1.15 13.91
N SER A 16 -8.19 -0.54 14.67
CA SER A 16 -9.64 -0.75 14.52
C SER A 16 -10.23 -0.01 13.32
N LEU A 17 -9.63 1.11 12.91
CA LEU A 17 -10.07 1.86 11.72
C LEU A 17 -10.04 1.04 10.42
N TYR A 18 -9.32 -0.09 10.40
CA TYR A 18 -9.12 -0.95 9.21
C TYR A 18 -9.55 -2.40 9.43
N SER A 19 -10.27 -2.69 10.53
CA SER A 19 -10.87 -4.01 10.74
C SER A 19 -12.04 -4.21 9.77
N GLY A 20 -11.73 -4.60 8.53
CA GLY A 20 -12.69 -4.81 7.45
C GLY A 20 -12.05 -4.88 6.05
N GLU A 21 -10.87 -4.30 5.85
CA GLU A 21 -10.07 -4.39 4.62
C GLU A 21 -8.76 -5.13 4.94
N GLU A 22 -8.23 -5.94 4.01
CA GLU A 22 -6.99 -6.75 4.19
C GLU A 22 -5.72 -5.92 4.49
N THR A 23 -5.83 -4.60 4.51
CA THR A 23 -4.75 -3.64 4.72
C THR A 23 -4.61 -3.28 6.21
N VAL A 24 -3.50 -3.67 6.83
CA VAL A 24 -3.20 -3.31 8.24
C VAL A 24 -2.69 -1.88 8.32
N ALA A 25 -3.47 -0.97 8.91
CA ALA A 25 -3.09 0.44 9.07
C ALA A 25 -1.80 0.66 9.86
N ILE A 26 -1.64 -0.10 10.94
CA ILE A 26 -0.48 0.02 11.81
C ILE A 26 0.05 -1.35 12.21
N THR A 27 1.32 -1.59 11.90
CA THR A 27 2.03 -2.81 12.24
C THR A 27 2.63 -2.73 13.64
N LEU A 28 3.06 -3.88 14.18
CA LEU A 28 3.78 -3.91 15.45
C LEU A 28 5.09 -3.09 15.40
N ARG A 29 5.77 -3.07 14.25
CA ARG A 29 6.98 -2.25 14.03
C ARG A 29 6.70 -0.76 14.23
N GLN A 30 5.56 -0.28 13.72
CA GLN A 30 5.17 1.12 13.88
C GLN A 30 4.81 1.45 15.34
N ASN A 31 4.27 0.50 16.11
CA ASN A 31 4.09 0.67 17.56
C ASN A 31 5.44 0.79 18.29
N GLU A 32 6.45 0.01 17.92
CA GLU A 32 7.80 0.18 18.47
C GLU A 32 8.43 1.53 18.11
N ALA A 33 8.26 1.97 16.86
CA ALA A 33 8.71 3.29 16.43
C ALA A 33 8.04 4.41 17.25
N LEU A 34 6.74 4.28 17.52
CA LEU A 34 5.99 5.22 18.35
C LEU A 34 6.55 5.30 19.78
N MET A 35 6.87 4.16 20.40
CA MET A 35 7.50 4.13 21.73
C MET A 35 8.87 4.81 21.72
N ARG A 36 9.70 4.55 20.69
CA ARG A 36 11.01 5.21 20.54
C ARG A 36 10.90 6.72 20.37
N LEU A 37 9.89 7.21 19.65
CA LEU A 37 9.63 8.64 19.50
C LEU A 37 9.25 9.30 20.83
N ALA A 38 8.43 8.63 21.64
CA ALA A 38 8.04 9.13 22.97
C ALA A 38 9.26 9.16 23.93
N GLU A 39 10.10 8.12 23.91
CA GLU A 39 11.36 8.11 24.66
C GLU A 39 12.35 9.18 24.20
N ALA A 40 12.43 9.44 22.90
CA ALA A 40 13.27 10.52 22.36
C ALA A 40 12.78 11.89 22.82
N ALA A 41 11.46 12.11 22.82
CA ALA A 41 10.86 13.34 23.36
C ALA A 41 11.16 13.53 24.87
N ALA A 42 11.17 12.43 25.65
CA ALA A 42 11.67 12.38 27.03
C ALA A 42 13.10 12.87 27.17
N LYS A 43 14.00 12.30 26.38
CA LYS A 43 15.42 12.63 26.41
C LYS A 43 15.72 14.07 26.00
N ILE A 44 15.00 14.62 25.00
CA ILE A 44 15.23 15.99 24.51
C ILE A 44 14.95 17.04 25.60
N ARG A 45 13.97 16.81 26.49
CA ARG A 45 13.73 17.71 27.63
C ARG A 45 14.56 17.37 28.87
N LEU A 46 15.47 16.40 28.77
CA LEU A 46 16.26 15.87 29.89
C LEU A 46 15.41 15.24 31.01
N SER A 47 14.34 14.52 30.64
CA SER A 47 13.53 13.77 31.61
C SER A 47 13.87 12.28 31.60
N ASP A 48 13.97 11.71 32.79
CA ASP A 48 14.19 10.27 33.00
C ASP A 48 12.91 9.44 32.85
N LYS A 49 11.75 10.10 32.67
CA LYS A 49 10.45 9.44 32.56
C LYS A 49 9.66 9.99 31.39
N VAL A 50 9.07 9.07 30.62
CA VAL A 50 8.12 9.43 29.56
C VAL A 50 6.82 9.94 30.20
N GLU A 51 6.43 11.15 29.84
CA GLU A 51 5.21 11.82 30.31
C GLU A 51 4.13 11.77 29.23
N ILE A 52 2.89 12.14 29.60
CA ILE A 52 1.78 12.13 28.65
C ILE A 52 2.02 13.09 27.47
N SER A 53 2.71 14.21 27.71
CA SER A 53 3.10 15.19 26.70
C SER A 53 4.03 14.61 25.63
N ASP A 54 4.91 13.67 26.00
CA ASP A 54 5.76 12.96 25.04
C ASP A 54 4.98 12.01 24.15
N ALA A 55 4.04 11.29 24.77
CA ALA A 55 3.17 10.38 24.06
C ALA A 55 2.34 11.15 23.03
N GLU A 56 1.75 12.29 23.42
CA GLU A 56 1.03 13.16 22.49
C GLU A 56 1.92 13.68 21.36
N ARG A 57 3.16 14.07 21.66
CA ARG A 57 4.11 14.56 20.65
C ARG A 57 4.48 13.47 19.65
N ALA A 58 4.78 12.26 20.14
CA ALA A 58 5.07 11.10 19.31
C ALA A 58 3.88 10.73 18.42
N ILE A 59 2.66 10.74 18.99
CA ILE A 59 1.41 10.49 18.25
C ILE A 59 1.19 11.56 17.18
N SER A 60 1.42 12.83 17.48
CA SER A 60 1.29 13.93 16.52
C SER A 60 2.24 13.74 15.33
N ILE A 61 3.51 13.43 15.58
CA ILE A 61 4.51 13.16 14.53
C ILE A 61 4.09 11.95 13.68
N MET A 62 3.64 10.88 14.33
CA MET A 62 3.21 9.67 13.65
C MET A 62 1.97 9.92 12.78
N ARG A 63 0.98 10.64 13.30
CA ARG A 63 -0.23 11.03 12.55
C ARG A 63 0.12 11.87 11.34
N PHE A 64 0.97 12.88 11.51
CA PHE A 64 1.44 13.73 10.41
C PHE A 64 2.13 12.88 9.33
N SER A 65 3.06 12.01 9.75
CA SER A 65 3.76 11.12 8.82
C SER A 65 2.80 10.23 8.04
N ILE A 66 1.80 9.65 8.72
CA ILE A 66 0.77 8.81 8.11
C ILE A 66 -0.09 9.61 7.12
N GLN A 67 -0.48 10.84 7.45
CA GLN A 67 -1.26 11.72 6.57
C GLN A 67 -0.49 12.10 5.31
N GLU A 68 0.77 12.50 5.45
CA GLU A 68 1.65 12.83 4.32
C GLU A 68 1.89 11.63 3.39
N LEU A 69 1.89 10.41 3.94
CA LEU A 69 2.20 9.20 3.18
C LEU A 69 1.00 8.57 2.45
N GLY A 70 -0.24 8.96 2.76
CA GLY A 70 -1.38 8.17 2.31
C GLY A 70 -2.75 8.84 2.29
N TYR A 71 -2.88 10.15 2.47
CA TYR A 71 -4.20 10.78 2.34
C TYR A 71 -4.70 10.71 0.89
N ASP A 72 -5.69 9.87 0.62
CA ASP A 72 -6.38 9.79 -0.66
C ASP A 72 -7.53 10.81 -0.68
N TYR A 73 -7.35 11.88 -1.45
CA TYR A 73 -8.31 12.97 -1.61
C TYR A 73 -9.62 12.53 -2.29
N GLU A 74 -9.65 11.40 -2.99
CA GLU A 74 -10.87 10.89 -3.65
C GLU A 74 -11.73 10.05 -2.70
N THR A 75 -11.10 9.32 -1.77
CA THR A 75 -11.79 8.37 -0.89
C THR A 75 -11.89 8.82 0.58
N GLY A 76 -11.13 9.84 0.98
CA GLY A 76 -11.08 10.34 2.36
C GLY A 76 -10.43 9.35 3.34
N LYS A 77 -9.77 8.30 2.84
CA LYS A 77 -9.08 7.27 3.63
C LYS A 77 -7.56 7.46 3.59
N ILE A 78 -6.89 6.95 4.62
CA ILE A 78 -5.42 6.92 4.68
C ILE A 78 -4.95 5.58 4.08
N ASP A 79 -4.30 5.60 2.92
CA ASP A 79 -3.69 4.42 2.29
C ASP A 79 -2.17 4.40 2.54
N ILE A 80 -1.78 3.81 3.67
CA ILE A 80 -0.38 3.68 4.13
C ILE A 80 0.40 2.70 3.24
N ASP A 81 -0.32 1.81 2.54
CA ASP A 81 0.20 0.76 1.68
C ASP A 81 0.74 1.30 0.34
N ARG A 82 0.59 2.61 0.08
CA ARG A 82 1.12 3.28 -1.12
C ARG A 82 2.64 3.49 -1.07
N THR A 83 3.28 3.44 0.10
CA THR A 83 4.70 3.83 0.27
C THR A 83 5.68 2.72 0.69
N GLU A 84 5.23 1.56 1.19
CA GLU A 84 6.11 0.38 1.37
C GLU A 84 6.22 -0.50 0.10
N GLY A 85 5.75 0.01 -1.04
CA GLY A 85 5.59 -0.74 -2.28
C GLY A 85 4.15 -1.23 -2.42
N VAL A 86 3.70 -1.27 -3.68
CA VAL A 86 2.42 -1.80 -4.20
C VAL A 86 1.48 -2.33 -3.10
N SER A 87 0.37 -1.63 -2.86
CA SER A 87 -0.64 -2.05 -1.86
C SER A 87 -1.04 -3.51 -2.05
N ALA A 88 -1.46 -4.20 -0.98
CA ALA A 88 -1.88 -5.62 -1.10
C ALA A 88 -2.91 -5.82 -2.23
N SER A 89 -3.86 -4.88 -2.36
CA SER A 89 -4.83 -4.85 -3.47
C SER A 89 -4.16 -4.66 -4.83
N GLN A 90 -3.21 -3.73 -4.96
CA GLN A 90 -2.47 -3.55 -6.21
C GLN A 90 -1.59 -4.77 -6.54
N ARG A 91 -0.96 -5.44 -5.56
CA ARG A 91 -0.16 -6.66 -5.76
C ARG A 91 -1.03 -7.80 -6.28
N SER A 92 -2.20 -7.97 -5.67
CA SER A 92 -3.20 -8.94 -6.14
C SER A 92 -3.59 -8.66 -7.59
N LYS A 93 -3.93 -7.42 -7.94
CA LYS A 93 -4.26 -7.02 -9.32
C LYS A 93 -3.11 -7.24 -10.30
N ILE A 94 -1.86 -6.97 -9.90
CA ILE A 94 -0.67 -7.25 -10.72
C ILE A 94 -0.55 -8.76 -10.98
N HIS A 95 -0.70 -9.61 -9.96
CA HIS A 95 -0.70 -11.05 -10.15
C HIS A 95 -1.84 -11.51 -11.07
N THR A 96 -3.05 -11.01 -10.87
CA THR A 96 -4.19 -11.31 -11.75
C THR A 96 -3.88 -10.94 -13.21
N ILE A 97 -3.30 -9.77 -13.47
CA ILE A 97 -2.93 -9.37 -14.83
C ILE A 97 -1.86 -10.28 -15.43
N LEU A 98 -0.83 -10.64 -14.67
CA LEU A 98 0.21 -11.55 -15.15
C LEU A 98 -0.34 -12.95 -15.45
N ASP A 99 -1.26 -13.44 -14.62
CA ASP A 99 -1.94 -14.72 -14.83
C ASP A 99 -2.86 -14.70 -16.06
N ILE A 100 -3.58 -13.59 -16.28
CA ILE A 100 -4.38 -13.36 -17.50
C ILE A 100 -3.48 -13.41 -18.73
N ILE A 101 -2.33 -12.71 -18.70
CA ILE A 101 -1.38 -12.72 -19.82
C ILE A 101 -0.90 -14.15 -20.08
N ASP A 102 -0.46 -14.89 -19.06
CA ASP A 102 0.00 -16.27 -19.21
C ASP A 102 -1.10 -17.21 -19.74
N MET A 103 -2.36 -17.00 -19.32
CA MET A 103 -3.50 -17.77 -19.80
C MET A 103 -3.76 -17.49 -21.28
N LEU A 104 -3.76 -16.22 -21.69
CA LEU A 104 -4.00 -15.81 -23.07
C LEU A 104 -2.86 -16.26 -23.97
N GLU A 105 -1.59 -16.15 -23.54
CA GLU A 105 -0.43 -16.65 -24.30
C GLU A 105 -0.57 -18.15 -24.63
N LYS A 106 -1.14 -18.95 -23.72
CA LYS A 106 -1.40 -20.39 -23.95
C LYS A 106 -2.58 -20.66 -24.89
N LYS A 107 -3.59 -19.78 -24.88
CA LYS A 107 -4.85 -19.98 -25.63
C LYS A 107 -4.76 -19.47 -27.07
N ILE A 108 -4.22 -18.28 -27.27
CA ILE A 108 -4.17 -17.60 -28.57
C ILE A 108 -2.76 -17.49 -29.16
N GLY A 109 -1.73 -17.82 -28.36
CA GLY A 109 -0.33 -17.68 -28.76
C GLY A 109 0.26 -16.31 -28.39
N LYS A 110 1.56 -16.16 -28.66
CA LYS A 110 2.31 -14.91 -28.45
C LYS A 110 2.47 -14.17 -29.78
N PRO A 111 2.35 -12.83 -29.81
CA PRO A 111 2.00 -11.92 -28.71
C PRO A 111 0.47 -11.74 -28.55
N VAL A 112 0.02 -11.34 -27.37
CA VAL A 112 -1.40 -11.22 -26.98
C VAL A 112 -1.91 -9.79 -27.23
N PRO A 113 -3.09 -9.57 -27.85
CA PRO A 113 -3.66 -8.24 -28.00
C PRO A 113 -3.95 -7.57 -26.64
N LYS A 114 -3.60 -6.29 -26.50
CA LYS A 114 -3.84 -5.50 -25.28
C LYS A 114 -5.33 -5.44 -24.93
N GLU A 115 -6.19 -5.30 -25.93
CA GLU A 115 -7.65 -5.22 -25.75
C GLU A 115 -8.22 -6.48 -25.09
N GLU A 116 -7.73 -7.66 -25.47
CA GLU A 116 -8.12 -8.95 -24.87
C GLU A 116 -7.68 -9.05 -23.40
N ILE A 117 -6.51 -8.53 -23.07
CA ILE A 117 -6.02 -8.49 -21.67
C ILE A 117 -6.89 -7.56 -20.84
N VAL A 118 -7.25 -6.39 -21.37
CA VAL A 118 -8.11 -5.42 -20.68
C VAL A 118 -9.51 -5.99 -20.49
N ALA A 119 -10.10 -6.61 -21.52
CA ALA A 119 -11.42 -7.25 -21.41
C ALA A 119 -11.43 -8.38 -20.36
N ALA A 120 -10.43 -9.26 -20.37
CA ALA A 120 -10.31 -10.33 -19.37
C ALA A 120 -10.05 -9.78 -17.95
N ALA A 121 -9.39 -8.63 -17.82
CA ALA A 121 -9.21 -7.96 -16.53
C ALA A 121 -10.53 -7.36 -16.02
N GLU A 122 -11.37 -6.81 -16.90
CA GLU A 122 -12.70 -6.31 -16.55
C GLU A 122 -13.63 -7.44 -16.08
N ASP A 123 -13.58 -8.61 -16.71
CA ASP A 123 -14.29 -9.81 -16.27
C ASP A 123 -13.89 -10.27 -14.85
N GLN A 124 -12.66 -9.95 -14.43
CA GLN A 124 -12.14 -10.22 -13.08
C GLN A 124 -12.36 -9.03 -12.12
N GLY A 125 -13.13 -8.03 -12.51
CA GLY A 125 -13.47 -6.87 -11.68
C GLY A 125 -12.41 -5.76 -11.63
N ILE A 126 -11.42 -5.78 -12.53
CA ILE A 126 -10.41 -4.72 -12.67
C ILE A 126 -10.87 -3.75 -13.75
N LYS A 127 -11.19 -2.51 -13.39
CA LYS A 127 -11.60 -1.46 -14.34
C LYS A 127 -10.54 -1.26 -15.44
N ALA A 128 -10.96 -1.02 -16.69
CA ALA A 128 -10.05 -0.80 -17.81
C ALA A 128 -8.95 0.23 -17.52
N GLY A 129 -9.27 1.40 -16.96
CA GLY A 129 -8.28 2.43 -16.65
C GLY A 129 -7.17 1.95 -15.69
N THR A 130 -7.53 1.14 -14.69
CA THR A 130 -6.57 0.54 -13.76
C THR A 130 -5.74 -0.55 -14.45
N ALA A 131 -6.35 -1.37 -15.30
CA ALA A 131 -5.62 -2.38 -16.08
C ALA A 131 -4.59 -1.74 -17.01
N GLU A 132 -4.94 -0.65 -17.69
CA GLU A 132 -4.01 0.07 -18.56
C GLU A 132 -2.83 0.68 -17.81
N GLU A 133 -3.07 1.26 -16.63
CA GLU A 133 -2.02 1.80 -15.79
C GLU A 133 -1.04 0.70 -15.32
N LEU A 134 -1.58 -0.44 -14.87
CA LEU A 134 -0.78 -1.59 -14.45
C LEU A 134 0.04 -2.17 -15.61
N LEU A 135 -0.51 -2.24 -16.83
CA LEU A 135 0.24 -2.66 -18.02
C LEU A 135 1.37 -1.67 -18.35
N ARG A 136 1.13 -0.35 -18.28
CA ARG A 136 2.21 0.65 -18.46
C ARG A 136 3.33 0.47 -17.44
N ARG A 137 2.97 0.21 -16.19
CA ARG A 137 3.93 -0.03 -15.11
C ARG A 137 4.74 -1.31 -15.34
N LEU A 138 4.09 -2.43 -15.64
CA LEU A 138 4.76 -3.70 -15.92
C LEU A 138 5.71 -3.60 -17.13
N LYS A 139 5.37 -2.77 -18.13
CA LYS A 139 6.24 -2.47 -19.27
C LYS A 139 7.46 -1.65 -18.84
N ALA A 140 7.29 -0.65 -18.00
CA ALA A 140 8.39 0.16 -17.48
C ALA A 140 9.35 -0.64 -16.57
N GLU A 141 8.82 -1.60 -15.82
CA GLU A 141 9.57 -2.52 -14.96
C GLU A 141 10.25 -3.66 -15.75
N GLY A 142 9.96 -3.80 -17.04
CA GLY A 142 10.55 -4.84 -17.89
C GLY A 142 9.98 -6.25 -17.67
N SER A 143 8.82 -6.37 -17.01
CA SER A 143 8.12 -7.66 -16.85
C SER A 143 7.39 -8.07 -18.13
N ILE A 144 6.97 -7.10 -18.94
CA ILE A 144 6.33 -7.30 -20.23
C ILE A 144 6.93 -6.35 -21.27
N PHE A 145 6.77 -6.68 -22.54
CA PHE A 145 7.15 -5.82 -23.65
C PHE A 145 6.08 -5.81 -24.74
N GLU A 146 6.18 -4.83 -25.62
CA GLU A 146 5.20 -4.61 -26.70
C GLU A 146 5.90 -4.78 -28.06
N PRO A 147 5.99 -6.02 -28.60
CA PRO A 147 6.67 -6.27 -29.88
C PRO A 147 5.99 -5.58 -31.07
N LYS A 148 4.68 -5.40 -31.01
CA LYS A 148 3.87 -4.69 -32.01
C LYS A 148 2.88 -3.79 -31.29
N LEU A 149 2.54 -2.64 -31.88
CA LEU A 149 1.57 -1.71 -31.31
C LEU A 149 0.28 -2.44 -30.90
N ASN A 150 -0.10 -2.30 -29.62
CA ASN A 150 -1.23 -2.97 -28.95
C ASN A 150 -1.10 -4.50 -28.80
N TYR A 151 0.11 -5.06 -28.87
CA TYR A 151 0.35 -6.48 -28.59
C TYR A 151 1.40 -6.62 -27.49
N ILE A 152 1.06 -7.36 -26.44
CA ILE A 152 1.86 -7.54 -25.24
C ILE A 152 2.40 -8.97 -25.19
N GLU A 153 3.64 -9.10 -24.77
CA GLU A 153 4.28 -10.38 -24.50
C GLU A 153 5.07 -10.30 -23.20
N ARG A 154 5.05 -11.38 -22.41
CA ARG A 154 5.75 -11.42 -21.13
C ARG A 154 7.24 -11.73 -21.32
N ILE A 155 8.11 -10.97 -20.67
CA ILE A 155 9.55 -11.24 -20.61
C ILE A 155 9.78 -12.33 -19.56
N ARG A 156 10.57 -13.36 -19.91
CA ARG A 156 10.99 -14.44 -19.01
C ARG A 156 12.49 -14.43 -18.82
#